data_AF-A0A951HKS2-F1
#
_entry.id   AF-A0A951HKS2-F1
#
_cell.length_a   1.000
_cell.length_b   1.000
_cell.length_c   1.000
_cell.angle_alpha   90.00
_cell.angle_beta   90.00
_cell.angle_gamma   90.00
#
_symmetry.space_group_name_H-M   'P 1'
#
loop_
_entity.id
_entity.type
_entity.pdbx_description
1 polymer ?
#
loop_
_entity_poly.entity_id
_entity_poly.type
_entity_poly.pdbx_seq_one_letter_code
_entity_poly.pdbx_strand_id
1 'polypeptide(L)'
;MVNVGPETTTEGEFGDVSRSDGDTWFGHPRQLARLFTTEMWERFGYYGMRALLTLYLTKHFLFSDQTTTGLYGGFTALVYLTPLIGGLLADRFLGSKKSVKFGAVMMAVGYFTLCFGGETAKPAATIGGQHYAVQVENFVDRPTSTGKEQRYIVDGGQRLLIKGNEDGTVSLVAPNGQVART
;
A
#
# COMPACT_ATOMS: atom_id res chain seq x y z
N MET A 1 -39.10 -56.37 42.40
CA MET A 1 -38.14 -55.25 42.58
C MET A 1 -37.20 -55.28 41.40
N VAL A 2 -37.40 -54.39 40.42
CA VAL A 2 -36.54 -54.26 39.25
C VAL A 2 -35.39 -53.34 39.66
N ASN A 3 -34.17 -53.86 39.63
CA ASN A 3 -32.97 -53.10 39.96
C ASN A 3 -32.59 -52.25 38.75
N VAL A 4 -32.85 -50.94 38.82
CA VAL A 4 -32.51 -49.97 37.78
C VAL A 4 -31.07 -49.51 38.04
N GLY A 5 -30.16 -49.84 37.13
CA GLY A 5 -28.79 -49.34 37.14
C GLY A 5 -28.73 -47.82 36.91
N PRO A 6 -27.68 -47.13 37.38
CA PRO A 6 -27.60 -45.66 37.46
C PRO A 6 -27.44 -44.91 36.13
N GLU A 7 -27.69 -45.52 34.96
CA GLU A 7 -27.38 -44.93 33.64
C GLU A 7 -28.61 -44.33 32.90
N THR A 8 -29.64 -43.91 33.62
CA THR A 8 -30.74 -43.11 33.03
C THR A 8 -30.45 -41.61 33.08
N THR A 9 -29.35 -41.20 32.46
CA THR A 9 -29.18 -39.80 32.05
C THR A 9 -29.59 -39.73 30.58
N THR A 10 -30.80 -39.22 30.33
CA THR A 10 -31.24 -38.85 28.99
C THR A 10 -30.44 -37.63 28.54
N GLU A 11 -29.17 -37.84 28.18
CA GLU A 11 -28.43 -36.87 27.38
C GLU A 11 -29.16 -36.83 26.04
N GLY A 12 -29.84 -35.70 25.79
CA GLY A 12 -30.47 -35.46 24.50
C GLY A 12 -29.47 -35.78 23.41
N GLU A 13 -29.91 -36.60 22.45
CA GLU A 13 -29.17 -37.01 21.29
C GLU A 13 -28.77 -35.75 20.49
N PHE A 14 -27.67 -35.11 20.89
CA PHE A 14 -26.99 -34.13 20.08
C PHE A 14 -26.41 -34.94 18.94
N GLY A 15 -27.23 -35.08 17.89
CA GLY A 15 -26.89 -35.80 16.68
C GLY A 15 -25.44 -35.51 16.33
N ASP A 16 -24.66 -36.58 16.26
CA ASP A 16 -23.25 -36.55 15.92
C ASP A 16 -23.10 -35.68 14.67
N VAL A 17 -22.64 -34.44 14.86
CA VAL A 17 -22.19 -33.61 13.76
C VAL A 17 -20.89 -34.26 13.34
N SER A 18 -20.99 -35.30 12.50
CA SER A 18 -19.85 -35.99 11.91
C SER A 18 -18.95 -34.93 11.28
N ARG A 19 -17.86 -34.62 11.99
CA ARG A 19 -17.04 -33.44 11.75
C ARG A 19 -15.96 -33.68 10.68
N SER A 20 -15.86 -34.87 10.10
CA SER A 20 -14.81 -35.17 9.12
C SER A 20 -15.04 -36.46 8.32
N ASP A 21 -16.24 -36.68 7.79
CA ASP A 21 -16.42 -37.72 6.76
C ASP A 21 -16.02 -37.23 5.35
N GLY A 22 -15.45 -36.01 5.27
CA GLY A 22 -14.93 -35.41 4.06
C GLY A 22 -13.40 -35.30 4.08
N ASP A 23 -12.80 -35.56 2.91
CA ASP A 23 -11.39 -35.35 2.51
C ASP A 23 -10.61 -34.40 3.43
N THR A 24 -9.57 -34.83 4.12
CA THR A 24 -8.85 -34.02 5.13
C THR A 24 -7.65 -33.29 4.54
N TRP A 25 -7.34 -32.07 4.98
CA TRP A 25 -6.13 -31.33 4.58
C TRP A 25 -5.12 -31.34 5.73
N PHE A 26 -4.00 -32.07 5.58
CA PHE A 26 -3.01 -32.30 6.65
C PHE A 26 -3.63 -32.78 7.98
N GLY A 27 -4.69 -33.61 7.92
CA GLY A 27 -5.40 -34.09 9.11
C GLY A 27 -6.38 -33.09 9.74
N HIS A 28 -6.59 -31.92 9.11
CA HIS A 28 -7.55 -30.91 9.52
C HIS A 28 -8.75 -30.80 8.57
N PRO A 29 -9.88 -30.22 9.02
CA PRO A 29 -11.06 -29.99 8.17
C PRO A 29 -10.74 -29.12 6.95
N ARG A 30 -11.29 -29.44 5.77
CA ARG A 30 -11.05 -28.70 4.50
C ARG A 30 -11.35 -27.21 4.56
N GLN A 31 -12.27 -26.81 5.43
CA GLN A 31 -12.63 -25.42 5.64
C GLN A 31 -11.42 -24.61 6.11
N LEU A 32 -10.52 -25.24 6.90
CA LEU A 32 -9.29 -24.61 7.34
C LEU A 32 -8.37 -24.30 6.16
N ALA A 33 -8.23 -25.22 5.20
CA ALA A 33 -7.41 -24.98 4.00
C ALA A 33 -7.88 -23.73 3.24
N ARG A 34 -9.21 -23.56 3.08
CA ARG A 34 -9.80 -22.39 2.41
C ARG A 34 -9.55 -21.10 3.20
N LEU A 35 -9.73 -21.15 4.52
CA LEU A 35 -9.47 -20.00 5.40
C LEU A 35 -7.99 -19.62 5.36
N PHE A 36 -7.08 -20.59 5.44
CA PHE A 36 -5.65 -20.39 5.37
C PHE A 36 -5.25 -19.72 4.06
N THR A 37 -5.65 -20.25 2.90
CA THR A 37 -5.31 -19.64 1.61
C THR A 37 -5.89 -18.23 1.47
N THR A 38 -7.12 -18.01 1.94
CA THR A 38 -7.75 -16.68 1.88
C THR A 38 -7.02 -15.68 2.77
N GLU A 39 -6.66 -16.08 3.98
CA GLU A 39 -5.94 -15.24 4.95
C GLU A 39 -4.50 -14.95 4.50
N MET A 40 -3.82 -15.95 3.94
CA MET A 40 -2.49 -15.78 3.35
C MET A 40 -2.52 -14.73 2.22
N TRP A 41 -3.51 -14.79 1.33
CA TRP A 41 -3.63 -13.83 0.22
C TRP A 41 -3.99 -12.42 0.69
N GLU A 42 -4.84 -12.32 1.70
CA GLU A 42 -5.20 -11.05 2.34
C GLU A 42 -3.97 -10.38 2.95
N ARG A 43 -3.20 -11.11 3.76
CA ARG A 43 -1.96 -10.62 4.36
C ARG A 43 -0.91 -10.25 3.31
N PHE A 44 -0.75 -11.07 2.27
CA PHE A 44 0.17 -10.77 1.17
C PHE A 44 -0.17 -9.43 0.52
N GLY A 45 -1.45 -9.21 0.21
CA GLY A 45 -1.92 -7.93 -0.33
C GLY A 45 -1.68 -6.76 0.63
N TYR A 46 -2.03 -6.92 1.92
CA TYR A 46 -1.89 -5.87 2.93
C TYR A 46 -0.44 -5.43 3.13
N TYR A 47 0.49 -6.37 3.32
CA TYR A 47 1.91 -6.03 3.51
C TYR A 47 2.53 -5.48 2.22
N GLY A 48 2.14 -6.01 1.05
CA GLY A 48 2.58 -5.48 -0.25
C GLY A 48 2.13 -4.04 -0.47
N MET A 49 0.85 -3.75 -0.22
CA MET A 49 0.27 -2.40 -0.28
C MET A 49 1.01 -1.43 0.63
N ARG A 50 1.23 -1.84 1.87
CA ARG A 50 1.90 -1.02 2.90
C ARG A 50 3.32 -0.63 2.48
N ALA A 51 4.06 -1.55 1.85
CA ALA A 51 5.39 -1.27 1.32
C ALA A 51 5.36 -0.36 0.08
N LEU A 52 4.49 -0.67 -0.89
CA LEU A 52 4.38 0.08 -2.13
C LEU A 52 3.82 1.49 -1.93
N LEU A 53 2.91 1.70 -0.97
CA LEU A 53 2.33 3.00 -0.66
C LEU A 53 3.41 4.03 -0.27
N THR A 54 4.31 3.65 0.64
CA THR A 54 5.42 4.53 1.08
C THR A 54 6.36 4.85 -0.08
N LEU A 55 6.69 3.85 -0.89
CA LEU A 55 7.52 4.05 -2.09
C LEU A 55 6.83 4.96 -3.11
N TYR A 56 5.52 4.80 -3.30
CA TYR A 56 4.73 5.58 -4.23
C TYR A 56 4.62 7.05 -3.78
N LEU A 57 4.32 7.32 -2.51
CA LEU A 57 4.24 8.67 -1.97
C LEU A 57 5.59 9.43 -2.09
N THR A 58 6.70 8.74 -1.84
CA THR A 58 8.04 9.35 -1.93
C THR A 58 8.54 9.52 -3.37
N LYS A 59 8.39 8.50 -4.23
CA LYS A 59 8.97 8.51 -5.58
C LYS A 59 8.03 9.05 -6.66
N HIS A 60 6.72 8.84 -6.54
CA HIS A 60 5.74 9.29 -7.53
C HIS A 60 5.23 10.70 -7.26
N PHE A 61 5.04 11.06 -5.98
CA PHE A 61 4.55 12.38 -5.58
C PHE A 61 5.64 13.33 -5.06
N LEU A 62 6.88 12.85 -4.89
CA LEU A 62 8.01 13.65 -4.39
C LEU A 62 7.69 14.33 -3.04
N PHE A 63 6.85 13.72 -2.22
CA PHE A 63 6.51 14.26 -0.90
C PHE A 63 7.70 14.15 0.05
N SER A 64 7.81 15.12 0.97
CA SER A 64 8.80 15.09 2.04
C SER A 64 8.58 13.90 2.97
N ASP A 65 9.64 13.41 3.60
CA ASP A 65 9.61 12.26 4.52
C ASP A 65 8.60 12.44 5.66
N GLN A 66 8.47 13.67 6.17
CA GLN A 66 7.50 14.01 7.22
C GLN A 66 6.05 13.83 6.74
N THR A 67 5.75 14.30 5.53
CA THR A 67 4.40 14.21 4.95
C THR A 67 4.05 12.75 4.64
N THR A 68 4.99 12.02 4.03
CA THR A 68 4.84 10.58 3.73
C THR A 68 4.60 9.77 5.00
N THR A 69 5.38 10.01 6.06
CA THR A 69 5.24 9.31 7.34
C THR A 69 3.90 9.62 8.00
N GLY A 70 3.46 10.88 7.97
CA GLY A 70 2.15 11.28 8.48
C GLY A 70 0.99 10.60 7.76
N LEU A 71 1.03 10.58 6.42
CA LEU A 71 -0.01 9.94 5.59
C LEU A 71 -0.06 8.43 5.82
N TYR A 72 1.12 7.79 5.86
CA TYR A 72 1.26 6.37 6.15
C TYR A 72 0.75 5.99 7.54
N GLY A 73 1.07 6.79 8.56
CA GLY A 73 0.57 6.60 9.92
C GLY A 73 -0.95 6.74 10.00
N GLY A 74 -1.51 7.78 9.36
CA GLY A 74 -2.96 7.99 9.28
C GLY A 74 -3.67 6.85 8.56
N PHE A 75 -3.15 6.41 7.42
CA PHE A 75 -3.68 5.25 6.70
C PHE A 75 -3.67 3.99 7.58
N THR A 76 -2.54 3.71 8.23
CA THR A 76 -2.41 2.55 9.10
C THR A 76 -3.43 2.62 10.24
N ALA A 77 -3.56 3.77 10.91
CA ALA A 77 -4.54 3.95 11.98
C ALA A 77 -5.98 3.65 11.53
N LEU A 78 -6.37 4.08 10.33
CA LEU A 78 -7.69 3.77 9.77
C LEU A 78 -7.88 2.28 9.48
N VAL A 79 -6.85 1.60 8.98
CA VAL A 79 -6.89 0.14 8.78
C VAL A 79 -7.06 -0.61 10.09
N TYR A 80 -6.51 -0.12 11.20
CA TYR A 80 -6.74 -0.72 12.52
C TYR A 80 -8.10 -0.34 13.13
N LEU A 81 -8.66 0.82 12.77
CA LEU A 81 -9.95 1.29 13.30
C LEU A 81 -11.15 0.66 12.57
N THR A 82 -11.07 0.51 11.26
CA THR A 82 -12.19 0.06 10.41
C THR A 82 -12.70 -1.36 10.74
N PRO A 83 -11.85 -2.34 11.14
CA PRO A 83 -12.31 -3.65 11.61
C PRO A 83 -13.26 -3.56 12.80
N LEU A 84 -13.08 -2.56 13.67
CA LEU A 84 -13.94 -2.34 14.83
C LEU A 84 -15.36 -1.94 14.40
N ILE A 85 -15.46 -1.06 13.40
CA ILE A 85 -16.72 -0.67 12.76
C ILE A 85 -17.32 -1.85 11.99
N GLY A 86 -16.50 -2.60 11.25
CA GLY A 86 -16.91 -3.77 10.49
C GLY A 86 -17.44 -4.91 11.35
N GLY A 87 -16.84 -5.13 12.53
CA GLY A 87 -17.31 -6.09 13.54
C GLY A 87 -18.69 -5.72 14.06
N LEU A 88 -18.90 -4.46 14.46
CA LEU A 88 -20.21 -3.98 14.91
C LEU A 88 -21.29 -4.15 13.83
N LEU A 89 -20.95 -3.88 12.57
CA LEU A 89 -21.82 -4.10 11.41
C LEU A 89 -22.11 -5.59 11.17
N ALA A 90 -21.11 -6.45 11.34
CA ALA A 90 -21.28 -7.89 11.21
C ALA A 90 -22.24 -8.44 12.26
N ASP A 91 -22.11 -7.99 13.50
CA ASP A 91 -22.89 -8.49 14.64
C ASP A 91 -24.35 -8.03 14.58
N ARG A 92 -24.61 -6.81 14.10
CA ARG A 92 -25.94 -6.21 14.15
C ARG A 92 -26.76 -6.34 12.87
N PHE A 93 -26.13 -6.43 11.69
CA PHE A 93 -26.84 -6.31 10.41
C PHE A 93 -26.58 -7.46 9.43
N LEU A 94 -25.33 -7.87 9.21
CA LEU A 94 -24.98 -8.75 8.07
C LEU A 94 -24.75 -10.22 8.44
N GLY A 95 -24.34 -10.50 9.66
CA GLY A 95 -23.79 -11.80 10.05
C GLY A 95 -22.39 -12.06 9.48
N SER A 96 -21.60 -12.89 10.17
CA SER A 96 -20.16 -13.03 9.94
C SER A 96 -19.80 -13.44 8.50
N LYS A 97 -20.53 -14.41 7.92
CA LYS A 97 -20.23 -14.91 6.55
C LYS A 97 -20.46 -13.86 5.45
N LYS A 98 -21.47 -12.99 5.59
CA LYS A 98 -21.75 -11.96 4.59
C LYS A 98 -20.82 -10.76 4.77
N SER A 99 -20.48 -10.42 6.02
CA SER A 99 -19.54 -9.34 6.33
C SER A 99 -18.15 -9.60 5.74
N VAL A 100 -17.64 -10.84 5.85
CA VAL A 100 -16.34 -11.21 5.25
C VAL A 100 -16.34 -11.03 3.72
N LYS A 101 -17.41 -11.46 3.03
CA LYS A 101 -17.51 -11.28 1.57
C LYS A 101 -17.58 -9.81 1.19
N PHE A 102 -18.34 -9.02 1.94
CA PHE A 102 -18.46 -7.57 1.71
C PHE A 102 -17.09 -6.88 1.86
N GLY A 103 -16.35 -7.19 2.93
CA GLY A 103 -14.99 -6.68 3.13
C GLY A 103 -14.03 -7.09 2.00
N ALA A 104 -14.10 -8.34 1.54
CA ALA A 104 -13.28 -8.83 0.43
C ALA A 104 -13.57 -8.09 -0.89
N VAL A 105 -14.85 -7.83 -1.20
CA VAL A 105 -15.24 -7.04 -2.39
C VAL A 105 -14.75 -5.59 -2.25
N MET A 106 -14.91 -4.98 -1.08
CA MET A 106 -14.44 -3.62 -0.83
C MET A 106 -12.92 -3.50 -0.99
N MET A 107 -12.15 -4.47 -0.47
CA MET A 107 -10.71 -4.54 -0.71
C MET A 107 -10.37 -4.69 -2.19
N ALA A 108 -11.02 -5.61 -2.91
CA ALA A 108 -10.76 -5.83 -4.34
C ALA A 108 -10.96 -4.55 -5.17
N VAL A 109 -12.04 -3.80 -4.89
CA VAL A 109 -12.29 -2.49 -5.53
C VAL A 109 -11.21 -1.47 -5.19
N GLY A 110 -10.78 -1.41 -3.93
CA GLY A 110 -9.69 -0.52 -3.51
C GLY A 110 -8.38 -0.81 -4.23
N TYR A 111 -7.97 -2.09 -4.26
CA TYR A 111 -6.78 -2.53 -4.98
C TYR A 111 -6.88 -2.28 -6.49
N PHE A 112 -8.05 -2.52 -7.08
CA PHE A 112 -8.28 -2.23 -8.49
C PHE A 112 -8.14 -0.74 -8.80
N THR A 113 -8.65 0.13 -7.93
CA THR A 113 -8.53 1.59 -8.07
C THR A 113 -7.06 2.04 -8.02
N LEU A 114 -6.25 1.43 -7.16
CA LEU A 114 -4.80 1.72 -7.08
C LEU A 114 -4.04 1.35 -8.36
N CYS A 115 -4.58 0.45 -9.19
CA CYS A 115 -3.93 0.06 -10.45
C CYS A 115 -3.94 1.19 -11.50
N PHE A 116 -4.92 2.09 -11.45
CA PHE A 116 -5.08 3.18 -12.42
C PHE A 116 -4.46 4.50 -11.93
N GLY A 117 -3.35 4.44 -11.19
CA GLY A 117 -2.62 5.62 -10.70
C GLY A 117 -2.31 6.60 -11.85
N GLY A 118 -2.65 7.87 -11.63
CA GLY A 118 -2.48 8.96 -12.61
C GLY A 118 -1.02 9.30 -12.90
N GLU A 119 -0.79 10.34 -13.70
CA GLU A 119 0.55 10.72 -14.16
C GLU A 119 1.53 11.01 -13.01
N THR A 120 2.77 10.53 -13.17
CA THR A 120 3.88 10.79 -12.24
C THR A 120 4.09 12.27 -12.02
N ALA A 121 4.18 12.70 -10.77
CA ALA A 121 4.49 14.09 -10.46
C ALA A 121 5.89 14.40 -10.99
N LYS A 122 5.97 15.41 -11.87
CA LYS A 122 7.24 15.89 -12.40
C LYS A 122 7.85 16.83 -11.34
N PRO A 123 9.13 16.66 -10.96
CA PRO A 123 9.77 17.58 -10.03
C PRO A 123 9.70 19.00 -10.61
N ALA A 124 9.06 19.94 -9.92
CA ALA A 124 9.03 21.33 -10.33
C ALA A 124 10.05 22.12 -9.49
N ALA A 125 11.01 22.79 -10.13
CA ALA A 125 11.86 23.76 -9.47
C ALA A 125 11.41 25.17 -9.83
N THR A 126 11.28 26.02 -8.82
CA THR A 126 10.98 27.43 -9.00
C THR A 126 12.29 28.21 -9.04
N ILE A 127 12.69 28.70 -10.22
CA ILE A 127 13.86 29.57 -10.39
C ILE A 127 13.35 30.94 -10.85
N GLY A 128 13.68 32.00 -10.10
CA GLY A 128 13.26 33.37 -10.44
C GLY A 128 11.75 33.61 -10.46
N GLY A 129 10.97 32.83 -9.71
CA GLY A 129 9.50 32.95 -9.64
C GLY A 129 8.73 32.21 -10.75
N GLN A 130 9.40 31.46 -11.62
CA GLN A 130 8.79 30.63 -12.66
C GLN A 130 8.94 29.13 -12.34
N HIS A 131 7.87 28.36 -12.48
CA HIS A 131 7.84 26.92 -12.20
C HIS A 131 8.33 26.12 -13.43
N TYR A 132 9.49 25.48 -13.33
CA TYR A 132 10.03 24.65 -14.40
C TYR A 132 10.02 23.17 -14.01
N ALA A 133 9.62 22.30 -14.94
CA ALA A 133 9.76 20.87 -14.78
C ALA A 133 11.25 20.47 -14.88
N VAL A 134 11.83 20.06 -13.77
CA VAL A 134 13.19 19.51 -13.69
C VAL A 134 13.13 18.03 -14.07
N GLN A 135 13.88 17.65 -15.10
CA GLN A 135 14.14 16.25 -15.41
C GLN A 135 15.55 15.92 -14.94
N VAL A 136 15.65 15.06 -13.92
CA VAL A 136 16.94 14.58 -13.41
C VAL A 136 17.26 13.26 -14.11
N GLU A 137 18.21 13.28 -15.05
CA GLU A 137 18.81 12.06 -15.61
C GLU A 137 19.98 11.63 -14.70
N ASN A 138 20.11 10.33 -14.42
CA ASN A 138 21.14 9.72 -13.53
C ASN A 138 21.04 10.10 -12.04
N PHE A 139 19.83 10.10 -11.45
CA PHE A 139 19.69 10.18 -9.99
C PHE A 139 20.26 8.92 -9.34
N VAL A 140 21.43 9.04 -8.70
CA VAL A 140 22.04 7.97 -7.89
C VAL A 140 21.71 8.25 -6.44
N ASP A 141 20.80 7.46 -5.87
CA ASP A 141 20.35 7.56 -4.47
C ASP A 141 21.47 7.05 -3.53
N ARG A 142 22.54 7.84 -3.35
CA ARG A 142 23.65 7.58 -2.40
C ARG A 142 23.89 8.79 -1.49
N PRO A 143 24.33 8.57 -0.23
CA PRO A 143 24.61 9.64 0.73
C PRO A 143 25.84 10.51 0.38
N THR A 144 26.56 10.18 -0.69
CA THR A 144 27.69 10.99 -1.17
C THR A 144 27.43 11.32 -2.64
N SER A 145 27.02 12.56 -2.87
CA SER A 145 26.94 13.15 -4.20
C SER A 145 28.34 13.11 -4.81
N THR A 146 28.57 12.14 -5.69
CA THR A 146 29.74 12.17 -6.56
C THR A 146 29.47 13.28 -7.57
N GLY A 147 30.45 14.15 -7.84
CA GLY A 147 30.36 15.34 -8.70
C GLY A 147 30.04 15.10 -10.19
N LYS A 148 29.27 14.07 -10.52
CA LYS A 148 28.72 13.73 -11.83
C LYS A 148 27.19 13.79 -11.89
N GLU A 149 26.51 14.21 -10.83
CA GLU A 149 25.06 14.48 -10.89
C GLU A 149 24.80 15.76 -11.69
N GLN A 150 24.25 15.61 -12.90
CA GLN A 150 23.85 16.72 -13.75
C GLN A 150 22.33 16.83 -13.74
N ARG A 151 21.81 17.96 -13.21
CA ARG A 151 20.37 18.24 -13.19
C ARG A 151 20.03 19.10 -14.40
N TYR A 152 18.95 18.75 -15.11
CA TYR A 152 18.51 19.47 -16.30
C TYR A 152 17.11 20.04 -16.11
N ILE A 153 16.88 21.22 -16.68
CA ILE A 153 15.57 21.86 -16.78
C ILE A 153 15.16 21.87 -18.25
N VAL A 154 13.92 21.52 -18.55
CA VAL A 154 13.38 21.61 -19.91
C VAL A 154 12.57 22.91 -20.01
N ASP A 155 13.12 23.91 -20.69
CA ASP A 155 12.43 25.17 -21.02
C ASP A 155 12.21 25.23 -22.55
N GLY A 156 10.96 25.37 -22.99
CA GLY A 156 10.60 25.48 -24.41
C GLY A 156 11.06 24.34 -25.34
N GLY A 157 11.39 23.15 -24.80
CA GLY A 157 11.93 22.01 -25.57
C GLY A 157 13.46 21.92 -25.63
N GLN A 158 14.19 22.86 -25.01
CA GLN A 158 15.64 22.79 -24.85
C GLN A 158 16.01 22.28 -23.44
N ARG A 159 16.97 21.35 -23.39
CA ARG A 159 17.55 20.83 -22.15
C ARG A 159 18.61 21.81 -21.64
N LEU A 160 18.38 22.45 -20.51
CA LEU A 160 19.31 23.38 -19.87
C LEU A 160 19.94 22.71 -18.64
N LEU A 161 21.27 22.60 -18.61
CA LEU A 161 22.01 22.06 -17.47
C LEU A 161 22.09 23.10 -16.35
N ILE A 162 21.77 22.67 -15.13
CA ILE A 162 21.91 23.49 -13.92
C ILE A 162 23.38 23.45 -13.50
N LYS A 163 24.09 24.58 -13.62
CA LYS A 163 25.47 24.76 -13.15
C LYS A 163 25.50 25.72 -11.96
N GLY A 164 26.01 25.27 -10.82
CA GLY A 164 26.34 26.16 -9.70
C GLY A 164 27.63 26.92 -10.00
N ASN A 165 27.60 28.25 -9.85
CA ASN A 165 28.78 29.11 -9.94
C ASN A 165 29.47 29.22 -8.58
N GLU A 166 30.75 29.61 -8.59
CA GLU A 166 31.57 29.77 -7.37
C GLU A 166 30.99 30.83 -6.40
N ASP A 167 30.16 31.73 -6.92
CA ASP A 167 29.47 32.80 -6.19
C ASP A 167 28.17 32.34 -5.50
N GLY A 168 27.83 31.04 -5.58
CA GLY A 168 26.59 30.48 -5.02
C GLY A 168 25.33 30.73 -5.87
N THR A 169 25.46 31.37 -7.03
CA THR A 169 24.39 31.55 -8.02
C THR A 169 24.24 30.32 -8.92
N VAL A 170 23.07 30.17 -9.57
CA VAL A 170 22.75 29.01 -10.40
C VAL A 170 22.51 29.46 -11.83
N SER A 171 23.39 29.08 -12.75
CA SER A 171 23.24 29.35 -14.18
C SER A 171 22.66 28.15 -14.93
N LEU A 172 21.74 28.43 -15.85
CA LEU A 172 21.18 27.47 -16.80
C LEU A 172 22.02 27.48 -18.07
N VAL A 173 22.66 26.37 -18.42
CA VAL A 173 23.57 26.26 -19.56
C VAL A 173 22.92 25.41 -20.65
N ALA A 174 22.79 25.95 -21.86
CA ALA A 174 22.27 25.21 -23.01
C ALA A 174 23.26 24.14 -23.50
N PRO A 175 22.84 23.15 -24.31
CA PRO A 175 23.70 22.05 -24.78
C PRO A 175 24.90 22.52 -25.61
N ASN A 176 24.87 23.75 -26.10
CA ASN A 176 25.94 24.43 -26.83
C ASN A 176 26.96 25.12 -25.91
N GLY A 177 26.83 25.01 -24.58
CA GLY A 177 27.71 25.62 -23.59
C GLY A 177 27.44 27.10 -23.29
N GLN A 178 26.41 27.71 -23.90
CA GLN A 178 26.03 29.09 -23.61
C GLN A 178 25.16 29.18 -22.36
N VAL A 179 25.44 30.17 -21.51
CA VAL A 179 24.60 30.50 -20.35
C VAL A 179 23.31 31.12 -20.88
N ALA A 180 22.21 30.39 -20.74
CA ALA A 180 20.88 30.84 -21.14
C ALA A 180 20.33 31.87 -20.14
N ARG A 181 20.48 31.64 -18.82
CA ARG A 181 20.05 32.53 -17.72
C ARG A 181 20.88 32.28 -16.44
N THR A 182 20.98 33.28 -15.57
CA THR A 182 21.66 33.25 -14.25
C THR A 182 20.71 33.66 -13.15
#